data_AF-A0A1A8D535-F1
#
_entry.id   AF-A0A1A8D535-F1
#
_cell.length_a   1.000
_cell.length_b   1.000
_cell.length_c   1.000
_cell.angle_alpha   90.00
_cell.angle_beta   90.00
_cell.angle_gamma   90.00
#
_symmetry.space_group_name_H-M   'P 1'
#
loop_
_entity.id
_entity.type
_entity.pdbx_description
1 polymer ?
#
loop_
_entity_poly.entity_id
_entity_poly.type
_entity_poly.pdbx_seq_one_letter_code
_entity_poly.pdbx_strand_id
1 'polypeptide(L)'
;KKVCYYYDGDVGNYYYGQGHPMKPHRIRMTHNLLLNYGLYRKMEIYRPHKASGEEMTKYHSDDYIKFLRSIRPDNMSEYSKQMQRF
;
A
#
# COMPACT_ATOMS: atom_id res chain seq x y z
N LYS A 1 26.93 7.23 5.51
CA LYS A 1 26.03 6.05 5.43
C LYS A 1 25.20 6.18 4.16
N LYS A 2 24.99 5.09 3.41
CA LYS A 2 24.17 5.08 2.20
C LYS A 2 22.68 4.93 2.57
N VAL A 3 21.78 5.66 1.90
CA VAL A 3 20.34 5.66 2.19
C VAL A 3 19.57 5.33 0.92
N CYS A 4 18.65 4.37 1.00
CA CYS A 4 17.71 4.02 -0.06
C CYS A 4 16.29 4.43 0.36
N TYR A 5 15.53 5.01 -0.56
CA TYR A 5 14.17 5.48 -0.34
C TYR A 5 13.23 4.89 -1.40
N TYR A 6 12.12 4.29 -0.95
CA TYR A 6 11.15 3.63 -1.82
C TYR A 6 9.87 4.44 -1.90
N TYR A 7 9.41 4.71 -3.13
CA TYR A 7 8.17 5.43 -3.36
C TYR A 7 7.54 5.02 -4.69
N ASP A 8 6.22 4.79 -4.67
CA ASP A 8 5.39 4.63 -5.86
C ASP A 8 4.38 5.79 -5.91
N GLY A 9 4.25 6.44 -7.07
CA GLY A 9 3.37 7.60 -7.25
C GLY A 9 1.90 7.31 -7.00
N ASP A 10 1.45 6.06 -7.15
CA ASP A 10 0.06 5.66 -6.99
C ASP A 10 -0.35 5.57 -5.51
N VAL A 11 0.61 5.43 -4.59
CA VAL A 11 0.33 5.20 -3.16
C VAL A 11 -0.53 6.31 -2.54
N GLY A 12 -0.38 7.55 -3.03
CA GLY A 12 -1.13 8.70 -2.53
C GLY A 12 -2.59 8.77 -3.01
N ASN A 13 -2.98 7.93 -3.98
CA ASN A 13 -4.29 7.95 -4.62
C ASN A 13 -5.27 6.90 -4.06
N TYR A 14 -4.78 5.91 -3.29
CA TYR A 14 -5.66 4.96 -2.62
C TYR A 14 -6.49 5.66 -1.53
N TYR A 15 -7.79 5.36 -1.50
CA TYR A 15 -8.77 6.03 -0.64
C TYR A 15 -9.52 5.02 0.22
N TYR A 16 -9.46 5.21 1.54
CA TYR A 16 -10.09 4.32 2.52
C TYR A 16 -11.60 4.54 2.68
N GLY A 17 -12.17 5.60 2.09
CA GLY A 17 -13.58 5.96 2.30
C GLY A 17 -13.78 7.25 3.10
N GLN A 18 -15.02 7.73 3.05
CA GLN A 18 -15.45 8.94 3.76
C GLN A 18 -15.35 8.73 5.27
N GLY A 19 -14.90 9.74 6.01
CA GLY A 19 -14.74 9.67 7.47
C GLY A 19 -13.56 8.84 7.98
N HIS A 20 -12.95 7.97 7.17
CA HIS A 20 -11.86 7.10 7.65
C HIS A 20 -10.56 7.89 7.95
N PRO A 21 -9.91 7.74 9.11
CA PRO A 21 -8.75 8.56 9.50
C PRO A 21 -7.45 8.22 8.74
N MET A 22 -7.31 6.99 8.23
CA MET A 22 -6.17 6.59 7.42
C MET A 22 -6.21 7.26 6.04
N LYS A 23 -5.24 8.14 5.76
CA LYS A 23 -5.10 8.87 4.48
C LYS A 23 -3.75 8.58 3.82
N PRO A 24 -3.67 7.69 2.81
CA PRO A 24 -2.43 7.39 2.08
C PRO A 24 -1.76 8.62 1.45
N HIS A 25 -2.55 9.66 1.15
CA HIS A 25 -2.08 10.97 0.67
C HIS A 25 -0.92 11.56 1.50
N ARG A 26 -0.85 11.28 2.81
CA ARG A 26 0.26 11.73 3.67
C ARG A 26 1.64 11.30 3.15
N ILE A 27 1.74 10.13 2.51
CA ILE A 27 2.99 9.62 1.94
C ILE A 27 3.41 10.49 0.74
N ARG A 28 2.45 10.89 -0.11
CA ARG A 28 2.69 11.84 -1.22
C ARG A 28 3.12 13.22 -0.71
N MET A 29 2.50 13.69 0.38
CA MET A 29 2.91 14.95 1.03
C MET A 29 4.37 14.90 1.49
N THR A 30 4.76 13.84 2.21
CA THR A 30 6.15 13.64 2.64
C THR A 30 7.13 13.57 1.47
N HIS A 31 6.77 12.84 0.40
CA HIS A 31 7.60 12.74 -0.81
C HIS A 31 7.84 14.12 -1.44
N ASN A 32 6.79 14.93 -1.60
CA ASN A 32 6.91 16.28 -2.18
C ASN A 32 7.76 17.22 -1.31
N LEU A 33 7.64 17.16 0.02
CA LEU A 33 8.52 17.94 0.89
C LEU A 33 9.99 17.55 0.70
N LEU A 34 10.28 16.24 0.71
CA LEU A 34 11.63 15.70 0.52
C LEU A 34 12.25 16.17 -0.83
N LEU A 35 11.47 16.18 -1.91
CA LEU A 35 11.90 16.71 -3.21
C LEU A 35 12.26 18.20 -3.14
N ASN A 36 11.37 19.02 -2.56
CA ASN A 36 11.55 20.48 -2.47
C ASN A 36 12.72 20.86 -1.55
N TYR A 37 13.00 20.08 -0.50
CA TYR A 37 14.20 20.25 0.33
C TYR A 37 15.49 19.76 -0.36
N GLY A 38 15.42 19.22 -1.58
CA GLY A 38 16.58 18.72 -2.31
C GLY A 38 17.20 17.45 -1.73
N LEU A 39 16.51 16.78 -0.80
CA LEU A 39 17.04 15.59 -0.11
C LEU A 39 17.19 14.40 -1.07
N TYR A 40 16.41 14.37 -2.15
CA TYR A 40 16.48 13.34 -3.18
C TYR A 40 17.88 13.18 -3.78
N ARG A 41 18.70 14.24 -3.78
CA ARG A 41 20.08 14.23 -4.28
C ARG A 41 21.04 13.48 -3.37
N LYS A 42 20.64 13.16 -2.13
CA LYS A 42 21.47 12.55 -1.09
C LYS A 42 21.09 11.08 -0.82
N MET A 43 20.17 10.51 -1.60
CA MET A 43 19.68 9.14 -1.41
C MET A 43 19.38 8.48 -2.76
N GLU A 44 19.38 7.15 -2.80
CA GLU A 44 18.95 6.39 -3.96
C GLU A 44 17.44 6.18 -3.90
N ILE A 45 16.72 6.56 -4.96
CA ILE A 45 15.27 6.48 -5.02
C ILE A 45 14.87 5.31 -5.92
N TYR A 46 14.02 4.44 -5.40
CA TYR A 46 13.52 3.27 -6.09
C TYR A 46 11.99 3.28 -6.14
N ARG A 47 11.44 2.86 -7.28
CA ARG A 47 10.04 2.47 -7.35
C ARG A 47 9.94 1.00 -6.90
N PRO A 48 9.16 0.68 -5.85
CA PRO A 48 8.99 -0.70 -5.42
C PRO A 48 8.22 -1.51 -6.46
N HIS A 49 8.51 -2.82 -6.54
CA HIS A 49 7.66 -3.75 -7.28
C HIS A 49 6.44 -4.13 -6.43
N LYS A 50 5.38 -4.62 -7.07
CA LYS A 50 4.23 -5.18 -6.34
C LYS A 50 4.60 -6.56 -5.82
N ALA A 51 4.55 -6.75 -4.50
CA ALA A 51 4.79 -8.04 -3.89
C ALA A 51 3.82 -9.11 -4.44
N SER A 52 4.35 -10.28 -4.72
CA SER A 52 3.60 -11.43 -5.20
C SER A 52 2.81 -12.09 -4.07
N GLY A 53 1.82 -12.91 -4.43
CA GLY A 53 1.08 -13.72 -3.45
C GLY A 53 2.01 -14.66 -2.67
N GLU A 54 3.00 -15.26 -3.35
CA GLU A 54 3.99 -16.15 -2.75
C GLU A 54 4.84 -15.44 -1.68
N GLU A 55 5.23 -14.19 -1.92
CA GLU A 55 5.97 -13.41 -0.92
C GLU A 55 5.10 -13.07 0.29
N MET A 56 3.82 -12.74 0.07
CA MET A 56 2.89 -12.42 1.15
C MET A 56 2.54 -13.65 2.00
N THR A 57 2.44 -14.84 1.41
CA THR A 57 2.10 -16.09 2.11
C THR A 57 3.26 -16.69 2.89
N LYS A 58 4.48 -16.12 2.82
CA LYS A 58 5.57 -16.46 3.74
C LYS A 58 5.23 -16.21 5.21
N TYR A 59 4.24 -15.35 5.48
CA TYR A 59 3.74 -15.08 6.82
C TYR A 59 2.22 -15.24 6.92
N HIS A 60 1.47 -14.67 5.97
CA HIS A 60 0.01 -14.74 5.98
C HIS A 60 -0.51 -16.09 5.49
N SER A 61 -1.70 -16.50 5.93
CA SER A 61 -2.34 -17.71 5.40
C SER A 61 -2.72 -17.54 3.92
N ASP A 62 -2.66 -18.63 3.17
CA ASP A 62 -3.06 -18.65 1.75
C ASP A 62 -4.50 -18.14 1.55
N ASP A 63 -5.41 -18.53 2.44
CA ASP A 63 -6.83 -18.14 2.37
C ASP A 63 -7.01 -16.63 2.56
N TYR A 64 -6.23 -16.00 3.43
CA TYR A 64 -6.29 -14.55 3.65
C TYR A 64 -5.80 -13.78 2.42
N ILE A 65 -4.66 -14.18 1.84
CA ILE A 65 -4.12 -13.52 0.64
C ILE A 65 -5.05 -13.74 -0.57
N LYS A 66 -5.64 -14.93 -0.72
CA LYS A 66 -6.67 -15.18 -1.74
C LYS A 66 -7.91 -14.30 -1.55
N PHE A 67 -8.34 -14.10 -0.31
CA PHE A 67 -9.45 -13.20 0.01
C PHE A 67 -9.13 -11.75 -0.37
N LEU A 68 -7.99 -11.19 0.09
CA LEU A 68 -7.57 -9.83 -0.25
C LEU A 68 -7.43 -9.59 -1.75
N ARG A 69 -6.99 -10.61 -2.50
CA ARG A 69 -6.85 -10.54 -3.96
C ARG A 69 -8.20 -10.51 -4.69
N SER A 70 -9.26 -11.08 -4.09
CA SER A 70 -10.56 -11.29 -4.75
C SER A 70 -11.62 -10.26 -4.36
N ILE A 71 -11.55 -9.75 -3.12
CA ILE A 71 -12.53 -8.80 -2.59
C ILE A 71 -12.47 -7.45 -3.30
N ARG A 72 -13.64 -6.92 -3.65
CA ARG A 72 -13.85 -5.64 -4.33
C ARG A 72 -15.16 -5.01 -3.82
N PRO A 73 -15.37 -3.69 -3.97
CA PRO A 73 -16.59 -3.05 -3.49
C PRO A 73 -17.89 -3.64 -4.06
N ASP A 74 -17.87 -4.14 -5.29
CA ASP A 74 -19.02 -4.70 -6.02
C ASP A 74 -19.40 -6.11 -5.56
N ASN A 75 -18.46 -6.89 -5.00
CA ASN A 75 -18.71 -8.26 -4.54
C ASN A 75 -18.75 -8.42 -3.01
N MET A 76 -18.73 -7.32 -2.24
CA MET A 76 -18.65 -7.36 -0.78
C MET A 76 -19.75 -8.24 -0.13
N SER A 77 -20.97 -8.20 -0.65
CA SER A 77 -22.09 -8.99 -0.11
C SER A 77 -21.83 -10.49 -0.16
N GLU A 78 -21.14 -10.98 -1.20
CA GLU A 78 -20.82 -12.40 -1.38
C GLU A 78 -19.76 -12.90 -0.39
N TYR A 79 -18.94 -11.99 0.14
CA TYR A 79 -17.83 -12.29 1.04
C TYR A 79 -18.12 -11.97 2.52
N SER A 80 -19.40 -11.76 2.88
CA SER A 80 -19.81 -11.36 4.25
C SER A 80 -19.22 -12.27 5.35
N LYS A 81 -19.10 -13.58 5.10
CA LYS A 81 -18.53 -14.53 6.07
C LYS A 81 -17.02 -14.37 6.21
N GLN A 82 -16.30 -14.21 5.10
CA GLN A 82 -14.86 -14.00 5.10
C GLN A 82 -14.48 -12.67 5.74
N MET A 83 -15.31 -11.62 5.55
CA MET A 83 -15.14 -10.32 6.20
C MET A 83 -15.28 -10.34 7.72
N GLN A 84 -16.02 -11.31 8.28
CA GLN A 84 -16.08 -11.48 9.74
C GLN A 84 -14.89 -12.27 10.29
N ARG A 85 -14.27 -13.09 9.44
CA ARG A 85 -13.15 -13.96 9.82
C ARG A 85 -11.81 -13.22 9.80
N PHE A 86 -11.62 -12.31 8.86
CA PHE A 86 -10.38 -11.57 8.61
C PHE A 86 -10.58 -10.08 8.85
#